data_AF-A0A8S2ZSR9-F1
#
_entry.id   AF-A0A8S2ZSR9-F1
#
_cell.length_a   1.000
_cell.length_b   1.000
_cell.length_c   1.000
_cell.angle_alpha   90.00
_cell.angle_beta   90.00
_cell.angle_gamma   90.00
#
_symmetry.space_group_name_H-M   'P 1'
#
loop_
_entity.id
_entity.type
_entity.pdbx_description
1 polymer ?
#
loop_
_entity_poly.entity_id
_entity_poly.type
_entity_poly.pdbx_seq_one_letter_code
_entity_poly.pdbx_strand_id
1 'polypeptide(L)'
;CGAHFGVKRTFYKIRDRFYWPNMYKDIVQHISSCINCRKNKPSRRKPDGHLLSIEPPRGVWERLAMDYVGPVPESKSGNKY
;
A
#
# COMPACT_ATOMS: atom_id res chain seq x y z
N CYS A 1 3.77 -17.84 -2.97
CA CYS A 1 5.07 -17.19 -2.61
C CYS A 1 5.47 -17.56 -1.17
N GLY A 2 6.29 -18.60 -0.99
CA GLY A 2 6.52 -19.24 0.32
C GLY A 2 7.75 -18.79 1.12
N ALA A 3 8.53 -17.81 0.67
CA ALA A 3 9.84 -17.49 1.26
C ALA A 3 9.96 -16.10 1.93
N HIS A 4 8.99 -15.20 1.76
CA HIS A 4 9.03 -13.84 2.36
C HIS A 4 8.38 -13.80 3.74
N PHE A 5 8.96 -14.52 4.70
CA PHE A 5 8.51 -14.47 6.08
C PHE A 5 8.86 -13.13 6.73
N GLY A 6 8.00 -12.67 7.66
CA GLY A 6 8.31 -11.51 8.49
C GLY A 6 9.46 -11.80 9.46
N VAL A 7 10.12 -10.74 9.95
CA VAL A 7 11.30 -10.78 10.83
C VAL A 7 11.24 -11.86 11.90
N LYS A 8 10.16 -11.89 12.69
CA LYS A 8 10.00 -12.83 13.81
C LYS A 8 10.12 -14.30 13.39
N ARG A 9 9.46 -14.68 12.28
CA ARG A 9 9.46 -16.07 11.81
C ARG A 9 10.80 -16.44 11.17
N THR A 10 11.43 -15.52 10.46
CA THR A 10 12.79 -15.71 9.93
C THR A 10 13.80 -15.89 11.05
N PHE A 11 13.72 -15.06 12.10
CA PHE A 11 14.57 -15.16 13.27
C PHE A 11 14.47 -16.52 13.97
N TYR A 12 13.26 -16.99 14.29
CA TYR A 12 13.12 -18.28 14.95
C TYR A 12 13.66 -19.44 14.13
N LYS A 13 13.39 -19.46 12.81
CA LYS A 13 13.92 -20.51 11.92
C LYS A 13 15.44 -20.54 11.85
N ILE A 14 16.08 -19.38 11.85
CA ILE A 14 17.55 -19.27 11.81
C ILE A 14 18.14 -19.69 13.15
N ARG A 15 17.54 -19.22 14.26
CA ARG A 15 17.97 -19.52 15.63
C ARG A 15 17.95 -21.01 15.96
N ASP A 16 17.09 -21.79 15.32
CA ASP A 16 17.03 -23.25 15.52
C ASP A 16 18.31 -23.98 15.07
N ARG A 17 19.16 -23.35 14.24
CA ARG A 17 20.37 -23.99 13.67
C ARG A 17 21.64 -23.16 13.82
N PHE A 18 21.53 -21.84 13.98
CA PHE A 18 22.65 -20.93 13.94
C PHE A 18 22.57 -19.89 15.06
N TYR A 19 23.73 -19.45 15.52
CA TYR A 19 23.85 -18.34 16.46
C TYR A 19 25.05 -17.47 16.11
N TRP A 20 24.86 -16.15 16.19
CA TRP A 20 25.94 -15.18 16.17
C TRP A 20 25.50 -13.90 16.91
N PRO A 21 26.46 -13.09 17.42
CA PRO A 21 26.17 -11.81 18.04
C PRO A 21 25.40 -10.89 17.08
N ASN A 22 24.34 -10.24 17.56
CA ASN A 22 23.50 -9.32 16.78
C ASN A 22 22.66 -9.95 15.64
N MET A 23 22.47 -11.27 15.58
CA MET A 23 21.70 -11.92 14.49
C MET A 23 20.34 -11.28 14.21
N TYR A 24 19.64 -10.86 15.27
CA TYR A 24 18.32 -10.26 15.12
C TYR A 24 18.40 -8.95 14.32
N LYS A 25 19.42 -8.13 14.59
CA LYS A 25 19.66 -6.87 13.89
C LYS A 25 19.97 -7.11 12.42
N ASP A 26 20.83 -8.08 12.13
CA ASP A 26 21.20 -8.43 10.75
C ASP A 26 20.00 -8.96 9.96
N ILE A 27 19.17 -9.80 10.59
CA ILE A 27 17.94 -10.34 9.99
C ILE A 27 16.93 -9.23 9.72
N VAL A 28 16.75 -8.29 10.65
CA VAL A 28 15.92 -7.09 10.44
C VAL A 28 16.44 -6.29 9.25
N GLN A 29 17.74 -6.01 9.22
CA GLN A 29 18.38 -5.22 8.16
C GLN A 29 18.20 -5.90 6.79
N HIS A 30 18.48 -7.20 6.68
CA HIS A 30 18.30 -7.98 5.46
C HIS A 30 16.84 -7.96 4.96
N ILE A 31 15.87 -8.16 5.85
CA ILE A 31 14.44 -8.16 5.46
C ILE A 31 13.98 -6.74 5.06
N SER A 32 14.50 -5.70 5.71
CA SER A 32 14.17 -4.31 5.39
C SER A 32 14.73 -3.83 4.04
N SER A 33 15.89 -4.35 3.63
CA SER A 33 16.52 -4.01 2.33
C SER A 33 15.97 -4.83 1.16
N CYS A 34 15.29 -5.96 1.43
CA CYS A 34 14.68 -6.79 0.39
C CYS A 34 13.51 -6.08 -0.31
N ILE A 35 13.66 -5.79 -1.61
CA ILE A 35 12.64 -5.12 -2.44
C ILE A 35 11.32 -5.88 -2.45
N ASN A 36 11.37 -7.21 -2.58
CA ASN A 36 10.18 -8.05 -2.62
C ASN A 36 9.43 -8.05 -1.29
N CYS A 37 10.16 -8.10 -0.16
CA CYS A 37 9.54 -7.94 1.15
C CYS A 37 8.89 -6.56 1.29
N ARG A 38 9.58 -5.49 0.87
CA ARG A 38 9.08 -4.12 1.00
C ARG A 38 7.83 -3.85 0.17
N LYS A 39 7.77 -4.35 -1.07
CA LYS A 39 6.60 -4.19 -1.96
C LYS A 39 5.38 -4.97 -1.48
N ASN A 40 5.58 -6.19 -0.96
CA ASN A 40 4.48 -7.08 -0.59
C ASN A 40 4.03 -6.94 0.87
N LYS A 41 4.79 -6.22 1.71
CA LYS A 41 4.44 -6.06 3.13
C LYS A 41 3.29 -5.05 3.25
N PRO A 42 2.12 -5.45 3.77
CA PRO A 42 1.02 -4.51 3.96
C PRO A 42 1.42 -3.42 4.95
N SER A 43 1.01 -2.19 4.66
CA SER A 43 1.14 -1.10 5.62
C SER A 43 0.31 -1.43 6.86
N ARG A 44 0.94 -1.32 8.03
CA ARG A 44 0.23 -1.35 9.33
C ARG A 44 0.06 0.05 9.92
N ARG A 45 0.38 1.08 9.13
CA ARG A 45 0.13 2.46 9.54
C ARG A 45 -1.37 2.66 9.64
N LYS A 46 -1.79 3.45 10.63
CA LYS A 46 -3.17 3.93 10.67
C LYS A 46 -3.45 4.68 9.35
N PRO A 47 -4.70 4.69 8.87
CA PRO A 47 -5.09 5.56 7.78
C PRO A 47 -4.60 6.99 8.04
N ASP A 48 -4.21 7.68 6.98
CA ASP A 48 -3.72 9.06 7.05
C ASP A 48 -4.89 9.98 7.42
N GLY A 49 -5.13 10.13 8.73
CA GLY A 49 -6.11 11.06 9.31
C GLY A 49 -7.54 10.92 8.76
N HIS A 50 -8.35 11.94 9.07
CA HIS A 50 -9.63 12.14 8.40
C HIS A 50 -9.39 12.99 7.14
N LEU A 51 -10.23 12.80 6.12
CA LEU A 51 -10.26 13.70 4.97
C LEU A 51 -10.51 15.12 5.48
N LEU A 52 -9.69 16.08 5.02
CA LEU A 52 -9.93 17.49 5.29
C LEU A 52 -11.19 17.91 4.53
N SER A 53 -12.18 18.44 5.26
CA SER A 53 -13.36 19.01 4.63
C SER A 53 -12.94 20.21 3.80
N ILE A 54 -13.49 20.32 2.59
CA ILE A 54 -13.23 21.47 1.71
C ILE A 54 -14.34 22.47 1.95
N GLU A 55 -13.99 23.74 2.12
CA GLU A 55 -14.97 24.81 2.29
C GLU A 55 -15.98 24.81 1.13
N PRO A 56 -17.28 24.97 1.42
CA PRO A 56 -18.31 25.03 0.39
C PRO A 56 -18.14 26.31 -0.45
N PRO A 57 -18.47 26.26 -1.75
CA PRO A 57 -18.57 27.47 -2.56
C PRO A 57 -19.63 28.42 -1.97
N ARG A 58 -19.35 29.72 -2.01
CA ARG A 58 -20.20 30.81 -1.51
C ARG A 58 -21.09 31.42 -2.60
N GLY A 59 -20.83 31.08 -3.86
CA GLY A 59 -21.53 31.59 -5.03
C GLY A 59 -21.75 30.54 -6.11
N VAL A 60 -22.65 30.86 -7.04
CA VAL A 60 -22.92 30.00 -8.20
C VAL A 60 -21.70 29.99 -9.11
N TRP A 61 -21.36 28.82 -9.66
CA TRP A 61 -20.23 28.61 -10.58
C TRP A 61 -18.81 28.76 -9.98
N GLU A 62 -18.68 28.92 -8.67
CA GLU A 62 -17.35 29.03 -8.03
C GLU A 62 -16.54 27.72 -8.03
N ARG A 63 -17.22 26.58 -8.22
CA ARG A 63 -16.57 25.27 -8.25
C ARG A 63 -17.27 24.34 -9.23
N LEU A 64 -16.48 23.81 -10.18
CA LEU A 64 -16.89 22.79 -11.13
C LEU A 64 -16.00 21.55 -10.93
N ALA A 65 -16.62 20.39 -10.81
CA ALA A 65 -15.94 19.10 -10.86
C ALA A 65 -16.49 18.32 -12.06
N MET A 66 -15.60 17.74 -12.86
CA MET A 66 -15.95 16.92 -14.01
C MET A 66 -15.20 15.60 -13.90
N ASP A 67 -15.90 14.52 -14.20
CA ASP A 67 -15.33 13.18 -14.27
C ASP A 67 -15.94 12.45 -15.47
N TYR A 68 -15.21 11.49 -16.02
CA TYR A 68 -15.69 10.64 -17.10
C TYR A 68 -16.31 9.37 -16.52
N VAL A 69 -17.37 8.87 -17.15
CA VAL A 69 -18.03 7.64 -16.70
C VAL A 69 -17.91 6.59 -17.80
N GLY A 70 -17.12 5.54 -17.56
CA GLY A 70 -17.08 4.42 -18.47
C GLY A 70 -16.06 3.33 -18.11
N PRO A 71 -16.04 2.24 -18.89
CA PRO A 71 -16.87 2.02 -20.08
C PRO A 71 -18.33 1.66 -19.74
N VAL A 72 -19.29 2.28 -20.43
CA VAL A 72 -20.72 1.94 -20.39
C VAL A 72 -21.14 1.21 -21.68
N PRO A 73 -22.29 0.52 -21.70
CA PRO A 73 -22.82 -0.07 -22.94
C PRO A 73 -22.92 0.97 -24.06
N GLU A 74 -22.50 0.56 -25.26
CA GLU A 74 -22.46 1.44 -26.43
C GLU A 74 -23.85 1.97 -26.78
N SER A 75 -23.98 3.29 -26.86
CA SER A 75 -25.19 3.90 -27.40
C SER A 75 -25.32 3.57 -28.90
N LYS A 76 -26.51 3.73 -29.46
CA LYS A 76 -26.73 3.58 -30.91
C LYS A 76 -25.88 4.55 -31.77
N SER A 77 -25.39 5.63 -31.15
CA SER A 77 -24.52 6.63 -31.77
C SER A 77 -23.03 6.38 -31.52
N GLY A 78 -22.65 5.26 -30.87
CA GLY A 78 -21.26 4.87 -30.66
C GLY A 78 -20.59 5.39 -29.38
N ASN A 79 -21.34 5.98 -28.44
CA ASN A 79 -20.76 6.54 -27.21
C ASN A 79 -20.61 5.46 -26.12
N LYS A 80 -19.47 5.42 -25.44
CA LYS A 80 -19.12 4.43 -24.38
C LYS A 80 -18.53 5.05 -23.11
N TYR A 81 -18.33 6.36 -23.10
CA TYR A 81 -17.67 7.14 -22.05
C TYR A 81 -18.36 8.49 -21.88
#